data_AF-A0A9W6WDA7-F1
#
_entry.id   AF-A0A9W6WDA7-F1
#
_cell.length_a   1.000
_cell.length_b   1.000
_cell.length_c   1.000
_cell.angle_alpha   90.00
_cell.angle_beta   90.00
_cell.angle_gamma   90.00
#
_symmetry.space_group_name_H-M   'P 1'
#
loop_
_entity.id
_entity.type
_entity.pdbx_description
1 polymer ?
#
loop_
_entity_poly.entity_id
_entity_poly.type
_entity_poly.pdbx_seq_one_letter_code
_entity_poly.pdbx_strand_id
1 'polypeptide(L)'
;MEGVKQKWDLTGVINDTEITTTLRIVVQVTPGVSMVFNGSMPTEVDGLPLHPLLVHLPVVLVPLLVLFALAYVLIPPVRQRIGWAVLVLAVIAPVAVFFTRWSGEKFAASLPSAPNGLADHEKFGDWLLWASIAILPLFLLFGALERGRRTAAGRAFTPTVKEGEEAPKPRTDDPAATGRRVVMIVLGVLLIAAAAANAYIVFESGHTGAKMVWYTGS
;
A
#
# COMPACT_ATOMS: atom_id res chain seq x y z
N MET A 1 19.92 6.37 34.94
CA MET A 1 19.96 5.38 33.84
C MET A 1 19.50 4.06 34.43
N GLU A 2 18.19 3.83 34.49
CA GLU A 2 17.64 2.55 34.96
C GLU A 2 17.87 1.48 33.88
N GLY A 3 18.50 0.38 34.29
CA GLY A 3 18.86 -0.71 33.39
C GLY A 3 17.64 -1.44 32.86
N VAL A 4 17.66 -1.72 31.56
CA VAL A 4 16.74 -2.64 30.87
C VAL A 4 16.78 -3.99 31.59
N LYS A 5 15.71 -4.36 32.30
CA LYS A 5 15.58 -5.68 32.94
C LYS A 5 15.20 -6.70 31.88
N GLN A 6 16.19 -7.44 31.37
CA GLN A 6 15.95 -8.63 30.56
C GLN A 6 15.50 -9.78 31.48
N LYS A 7 14.30 -10.33 31.25
CA LYS A 7 13.80 -11.52 31.96
C LYS A 7 13.67 -12.65 30.94
N TRP A 8 14.46 -13.70 31.10
CA TRP A 8 14.43 -14.90 30.27
C TRP A 8 13.46 -15.89 30.89
N ASP A 9 12.40 -16.27 30.17
CA ASP A 9 11.45 -17.31 30.61
C ASP A 9 11.48 -18.44 29.58
N LEU A 10 12.26 -19.47 29.88
CA LEU A 10 12.44 -20.64 29.03
C LEU A 10 11.35 -21.67 29.35
N THR A 11 10.16 -21.51 28.78
CA THR A 11 9.10 -22.52 28.86
C THR A 11 9.20 -23.46 27.65
N GLY A 12 9.98 -24.53 27.80
CA GLY A 12 10.03 -25.63 26.83
C GLY A 12 8.93 -26.64 27.10
N VAL A 13 8.02 -26.84 26.16
CA VAL A 13 7.12 -28.01 26.15
C VAL A 13 7.87 -29.14 25.43
N ILE A 14 8.20 -30.20 26.17
CA ILE A 14 8.84 -31.39 25.60
C ILE A 14 7.72 -32.26 24.99
N ASN A 15 7.62 -32.26 23.66
CA ASN A 15 6.86 -33.25 22.89
C ASN A 15 7.83 -34.00 21.97
N ASP A 16 7.84 -35.34 22.08
CA ASP A 16 8.93 -36.23 21.65
C ASP A 16 9.10 -36.48 20.13
N THR A 17 8.73 -35.56 19.22
CA THR A 17 8.95 -35.82 17.77
C THR A 17 9.49 -34.69 16.89
N GLU A 18 9.59 -33.44 17.31
CA GLU A 18 10.37 -32.42 16.58
C GLU A 18 10.91 -31.36 17.55
N ILE A 19 12.24 -31.15 17.57
CA ILE A 19 12.84 -30.04 18.32
C ILE A 19 12.67 -28.77 17.47
N THR A 20 11.47 -28.17 17.49
CA THR A 20 11.29 -26.79 17.05
C THR A 20 11.47 -25.88 18.26
N THR A 21 12.73 -25.56 18.60
CA THR A 21 13.02 -24.58 19.66
C THR A 21 12.65 -23.19 19.18
N THR A 22 11.37 -22.82 19.28
CA THR A 22 10.93 -21.44 19.07
C THR A 22 11.41 -20.57 20.23
N LEU A 23 12.49 -19.82 20.00
CA LEU A 23 13.00 -18.83 20.95
C LEU A 23 11.98 -17.70 21.06
N ARG A 24 11.26 -17.64 22.19
CA ARG A 24 10.36 -16.54 22.53
C ARG A 24 11.13 -15.48 23.32
N ILE A 25 11.35 -14.32 22.73
CA ILE A 25 12.04 -13.19 23.38
C ILE A 25 10.99 -12.15 23.78
N VAL A 26 11.01 -11.73 25.05
CA VAL A 26 10.16 -10.63 25.54
C VAL A 26 11.03 -9.40 25.78
N VAL A 27 10.75 -8.32 25.06
CA VAL A 27 11.46 -7.03 25.20
C VAL A 27 10.51 -6.00 25.80
N GLN A 28 10.86 -5.44 26.95
CA GLN A 28 10.16 -4.27 27.48
C GLN A 28 10.61 -3.01 26.72
N VAL A 29 9.66 -2.33 26.09
CA VAL A 29 9.91 -1.10 25.32
C VAL A 29 9.70 0.13 26.21
N THR A 30 8.64 0.12 27.02
CA THR A 30 8.33 1.13 28.05
C THR A 30 7.70 0.45 29.26
N PRO A 31 7.63 1.12 30.45
CA PRO A 31 6.88 0.58 31.58
C PRO A 31 5.44 0.28 31.17
N GLY A 32 5.06 -1.00 31.20
CA GLY A 32 3.74 -1.46 30.78
C GLY A 32 3.57 -1.80 29.30
N VAL A 33 4.61 -1.74 28.45
CA VAL A 33 4.54 -2.23 27.06
C VAL A 33 5.66 -3.22 26.79
N SER A 34 5.29 -4.48 26.58
CA SER A 34 6.21 -5.55 26.17
C SER A 34 5.95 -5.98 24.73
N MET A 35 7.00 -6.08 23.93
CA MET A 35 6.96 -6.75 22.62
C MET A 35 7.43 -8.18 22.77
N VAL A 36 6.66 -9.12 22.21
CA VAL A 36 7.02 -10.54 22.17
C VAL A 36 7.48 -10.89 20.77
N PHE A 37 8.64 -11.51 20.65
CA PHE A 37 9.24 -11.98 19.42
C PHE A 37 9.22 -13.50 19.39
N ASN A 38 8.72 -14.08 18.30
CA ASN A 38 8.84 -15.49 18.01
C ASN A 38 9.64 -15.65 16.71
N GLY A 39 10.97 -15.64 16.83
CA GLY A 39 11.92 -15.43 15.73
C GLY A 39 12.48 -14.00 15.67
N SER A 40 12.70 -13.44 14.47
CA SER A 40 13.36 -12.14 14.26
C SER A 40 12.45 -10.91 14.34
N MET A 41 11.12 -11.09 14.38
CA MET A 41 10.14 -10.01 14.30
C MET A 41 9.05 -10.17 15.37
N PRO A 42 8.47 -9.07 15.88
CA PRO A 42 7.50 -9.10 16.97
C PRO A 42 6.14 -9.65 16.50
N THR A 43 5.47 -10.44 17.35
CA THR A 43 4.16 -11.05 17.09
C THR A 43 3.04 -10.52 18.00
N GLU A 44 3.40 -9.94 19.15
CA GLU A 44 2.47 -9.35 20.12
C GLU A 44 3.02 -8.04 20.67
N VAL A 45 2.11 -7.14 21.07
CA VAL A 45 2.43 -5.91 21.81
C VAL A 45 1.47 -5.83 22.99
N ASP A 46 2.02 -5.76 24.21
CA ASP A 46 1.27 -5.66 25.45
C ASP A 46 0.21 -6.78 25.63
N GLY A 47 0.59 -8.01 25.26
CA GLY A 47 -0.29 -9.18 25.33
C GLY A 47 -1.40 -9.24 24.28
N LEU A 48 -1.50 -8.23 23.40
CA LEU A 48 -2.44 -8.22 22.28
C LEU A 48 -1.76 -8.70 20.99
N PRO A 49 -2.47 -9.47 20.14
CA PRO A 49 -1.97 -9.83 18.82
C PRO A 49 -1.60 -8.58 18.03
N LEU A 50 -0.45 -8.60 17.36
CA LEU A 50 0.02 -7.45 16.58
C LEU A 50 -0.90 -7.12 15.39
N HIS A 51 -1.57 -8.14 14.84
CA HIS A 51 -2.37 -8.01 13.63
C HIS A 51 -3.53 -6.99 13.74
N PRO A 52 -4.46 -7.07 14.72
CA PRO A 52 -5.51 -6.07 14.92
C PRO A 52 -4.99 -4.63 15.04
N LEU A 53 -3.83 -4.42 15.67
CA LEU A 53 -3.22 -3.09 15.75
C LEU A 53 -2.77 -2.61 14.38
N LEU A 54 -2.06 -3.45 13.62
CA LEU A 54 -1.55 -3.10 12.30
C LEU A 54 -2.66 -2.88 11.26
N VAL A 55 -3.80 -3.56 11.36
CA VAL A 55 -4.95 -3.40 10.43
C VAL A 55 -5.44 -1.96 10.32
N HIS A 56 -5.29 -1.14 11.37
CA HIS A 56 -5.67 0.28 11.31
C HIS A 56 -4.89 1.06 10.25
N LEU A 57 -3.65 0.66 9.97
CA LEU A 57 -2.80 1.34 8.98
C LEU A 57 -3.34 1.19 7.55
N PRO A 58 -3.49 -0.01 6.95
CA PRO A 58 -4.02 -0.15 5.60
C PRO A 58 -5.47 0.32 5.47
N VAL A 59 -6.29 0.17 6.52
CA VAL A 59 -7.69 0.66 6.53
C VAL A 59 -7.76 2.18 6.35
N VAL A 60 -6.74 2.94 6.75
CA VAL A 60 -6.69 4.40 6.54
C VAL A 60 -5.86 4.75 5.31
N LEU A 61 -4.66 4.16 5.17
CA LEU A 61 -3.70 4.53 4.14
C LEU A 61 -4.16 4.15 2.73
N VAL A 62 -4.79 2.98 2.54
CA VAL A 62 -5.24 2.55 1.21
C VAL A 62 -6.40 3.43 0.71
N PRO A 63 -7.47 3.70 1.49
CA PRO A 63 -8.51 4.63 1.05
C PRO A 63 -7.97 6.04 0.75
N LEU A 64 -7.02 6.54 1.55
CA LEU A 64 -6.35 7.81 1.25
C LEU A 64 -5.57 7.74 -0.07
N LEU A 65 -4.81 6.67 -0.32
CA LEU A 65 -4.12 6.46 -1.59
C LEU A 65 -5.10 6.48 -2.77
N VAL A 66 -6.23 5.78 -2.66
CA VAL A 66 -7.29 5.77 -3.69
C VAL A 66 -7.81 7.18 -3.95
N LEU A 67 -8.22 7.91 -2.91
CA LEU A 67 -8.79 9.25 -3.05
C LEU A 67 -7.78 10.23 -3.67
N PHE A 68 -6.54 10.21 -3.22
CA PHE A 68 -5.49 11.09 -3.74
C PHE A 68 -5.07 10.72 -5.16
N ALA A 69 -5.01 9.43 -5.51
CA ALA A 69 -4.72 8.99 -6.87
C ALA A 69 -5.83 9.39 -7.85
N LEU A 70 -7.10 9.24 -7.45
CA LEU A 70 -8.25 9.68 -8.25
C LEU A 70 -8.26 11.20 -8.41
N ALA A 71 -8.07 11.96 -7.32
CA ALA A 71 -7.96 13.42 -7.39
C ALA A 71 -6.81 13.85 -8.30
N TYR A 72 -5.68 13.15 -8.27
CA TYR A 72 -4.53 13.46 -9.12
C TYR A 72 -4.85 13.27 -10.62
N VAL A 73 -5.52 12.18 -11.00
CA VAL A 73 -5.87 11.95 -12.40
C VAL A 73 -6.99 12.86 -12.87
N LEU A 74 -8.05 12.99 -12.08
CA LEU A 74 -9.30 13.64 -12.49
C LEU A 74 -9.29 15.16 -12.33
N ILE A 75 -8.42 15.73 -11.48
CA ILE A 75 -8.41 17.16 -11.16
C ILE A 75 -7.04 17.77 -11.53
N PRO A 76 -6.83 18.22 -12.79
CA PRO A 76 -5.55 18.76 -13.24
C PRO A 76 -4.96 19.91 -12.40
N PRO A 77 -5.74 20.85 -11.84
CA PRO A 77 -5.22 21.96 -11.05
C PRO A 77 -4.53 21.56 -9.74
N VAL A 78 -4.95 20.45 -9.10
CA VAL A 78 -4.41 20.06 -7.78
C VAL A 78 -3.14 19.22 -7.87
N ARG A 79 -2.80 18.69 -9.06
CA ARG A 79 -1.68 17.76 -9.29
C ARG A 79 -0.35 18.23 -8.69
N GLN A 80 -0.05 19.52 -8.80
CA GLN A 80 1.20 20.09 -8.27
C GLN A 80 1.25 20.11 -6.74
N ARG A 81 0.08 20.20 -6.08
CA ARG A 81 -0.04 20.28 -4.62
C ARG A 81 -0.07 18.90 -3.96
N ILE A 82 -0.74 17.94 -4.58
CA ILE A 82 -0.97 16.61 -3.96
C ILE A 82 -0.04 15.51 -4.48
N GLY A 83 0.76 15.76 -5.52
CA GLY A 83 1.60 14.73 -6.14
C GLY A 83 2.62 14.09 -5.19
N TRP A 84 3.18 14.86 -4.25
CA TRP A 84 4.08 14.33 -3.22
C TRP A 84 3.33 13.42 -2.24
N ALA A 85 2.08 13.76 -1.89
CA ALA A 85 1.25 12.96 -0.99
C ALA A 85 0.89 11.61 -1.63
N VAL A 86 0.52 11.60 -2.93
CA VAL A 86 0.30 10.35 -3.68
C VAL A 86 1.57 9.50 -3.69
N LEU A 87 2.74 10.11 -3.93
CA LEU A 87 4.01 9.39 -3.96
C LEU A 87 4.32 8.74 -2.61
N VAL A 88 4.17 9.48 -1.50
CA VAL A 88 4.37 8.95 -0.16
C VAL A 88 3.39 7.81 0.12
N LEU A 89 2.09 8.03 -0.12
CA LEU A 89 1.04 7.02 0.08
C LEU A 89 1.28 5.74 -0.75
N ALA A 90 1.72 5.88 -2.00
CA ALA A 90 2.00 4.75 -2.90
C ALA A 90 3.19 3.89 -2.43
N VAL A 91 4.01 4.40 -1.51
CA VAL A 91 5.10 3.64 -0.87
C VAL A 91 4.66 3.11 0.50
N ILE A 92 4.08 3.96 1.35
CA ILE A 92 3.79 3.55 2.74
C ILE A 92 2.59 2.61 2.84
N ALA A 93 1.59 2.74 1.96
CA ALA A 93 0.41 1.87 1.98
C ALA A 93 0.77 0.39 1.72
N PRO A 94 1.48 0.01 0.64
CA PRO A 94 1.87 -1.39 0.43
C PRO A 94 2.79 -1.93 1.54
N VAL A 95 3.65 -1.09 2.12
CA VAL A 95 4.47 -1.48 3.29
C VAL A 95 3.58 -1.81 4.50
N ALA A 96 2.58 -0.96 4.79
CA ALA A 96 1.63 -1.23 5.86
C ALA A 96 0.80 -2.50 5.60
N VAL A 97 0.35 -2.71 4.35
CA VAL A 97 -0.37 -3.93 3.94
C VAL A 97 0.53 -5.16 4.14
N PHE A 98 1.80 -5.10 3.74
CA PHE A 98 2.76 -6.20 3.91
C PHE A 98 2.89 -6.61 5.38
N PHE A 99 3.14 -5.66 6.29
CA PHE A 99 3.27 -5.98 7.72
C PHE A 99 1.95 -6.47 8.34
N THR A 100 0.82 -5.93 7.89
CA THR A 100 -0.52 -6.38 8.34
C THR A 100 -0.79 -7.82 7.91
N ARG A 101 -0.52 -8.15 6.64
CA ARG A 101 -0.61 -9.51 6.08
C ARG A 101 0.29 -10.47 6.85
N TRP A 102 1.57 -10.14 6.98
CA TRP A 102 2.56 -10.98 7.67
C TRP A 102 2.18 -11.26 9.13
N SER A 103 1.77 -10.23 9.88
CA SER A 103 1.31 -10.42 11.26
C SER A 103 0.01 -11.23 11.34
N GLY A 104 -0.85 -11.13 10.33
CA GLY A 104 -2.06 -11.95 10.19
C GLY A 104 -1.76 -13.42 9.98
N GLU A 105 -0.81 -13.76 9.11
CA GLU A 105 -0.35 -15.14 8.89
C GLU A 105 0.22 -15.76 10.19
N LYS A 106 1.00 -14.98 10.95
CA LYS A 106 1.52 -15.42 12.26
C LYS A 106 0.41 -15.60 13.29
N PHE A 107 -0.58 -14.71 13.29
CA PHE A 107 -1.74 -14.85 14.15
C PHE A 107 -2.56 -16.09 13.80
N ALA A 108 -2.87 -16.30 12.51
CA ALA A 108 -3.57 -17.49 12.02
C ALA A 108 -2.87 -18.80 12.39
N ALA A 109 -1.54 -18.85 12.24
CA ALA A 109 -0.73 -20.02 12.61
C ALA A 109 -0.71 -20.30 14.12
N SER A 110 -1.04 -19.31 14.96
CA SER A 110 -1.14 -19.48 16.42
C SER A 110 -2.50 -19.97 16.90
N LEU A 111 -3.52 -19.98 16.03
CA LEU A 111 -4.86 -20.43 16.37
C LEU A 111 -4.91 -21.97 16.46
N PRO A 112 -5.62 -22.55 17.46
CA PRO A 112 -5.79 -24.01 17.55
C PRO A 112 -6.52 -24.63 16.36
N SER A 113 -7.31 -23.84 15.63
CA SER A 113 -8.05 -24.25 14.45
C SER A 113 -8.30 -23.04 13.55
N ALA A 114 -8.28 -23.24 12.23
CA ALA A 114 -8.54 -22.19 11.26
C ALA A 114 -10.01 -21.75 11.28
N PRO A 115 -10.31 -20.44 11.46
CA PRO A 115 -11.68 -19.94 11.36
C PRO A 115 -12.28 -20.14 9.97
N ASN A 116 -13.59 -20.38 9.91
CA ASN A 116 -14.33 -20.39 8.65
C ASN A 116 -14.20 -19.03 7.95
N GLY A 117 -13.77 -19.02 6.69
CA GLY A 117 -13.54 -17.79 5.92
C GLY A 117 -12.14 -17.19 6.02
N LEU A 118 -11.23 -17.80 6.79
CA LEU A 118 -9.83 -17.34 6.89
C LEU A 118 -9.14 -17.27 5.53
N ALA A 119 -9.30 -18.31 4.69
CA ALA A 119 -8.67 -18.37 3.38
C ALA A 119 -9.12 -17.22 2.45
N ASP A 120 -10.39 -16.81 2.52
CA ASP A 120 -10.89 -15.67 1.74
C ASP A 120 -10.29 -14.36 2.23
N HIS A 121 -10.19 -14.17 3.56
CA HIS A 121 -9.59 -12.97 4.14
C HIS A 121 -8.10 -12.84 3.81
N GLU A 122 -7.33 -13.92 3.95
CA GLU A 122 -5.91 -13.97 3.57
C GLU A 122 -5.71 -13.65 2.09
N LYS A 123 -6.53 -14.25 1.22
CA LYS A 123 -6.51 -14.01 -0.23
C LYS A 123 -6.73 -12.54 -0.59
N PHE A 124 -7.68 -11.85 0.06
CA PHE A 124 -7.85 -10.41 -0.16
C PHE A 124 -6.67 -9.60 0.38
N GLY A 125 -6.05 -10.01 1.48
CA GLY A 125 -4.79 -9.42 1.97
C GLY A 125 -3.66 -9.51 0.93
N ASP A 126 -3.49 -10.67 0.30
CA ASP A 126 -2.53 -10.91 -0.78
C ASP A 126 -2.79 -10.01 -1.99
N TRP A 127 -4.04 -10.00 -2.45
CA TRP A 127 -4.46 -9.17 -3.59
C TRP A 127 -4.27 -7.68 -3.30
N LEU A 128 -4.53 -7.24 -2.07
CA LEU A 128 -4.37 -5.84 -1.68
C LEU A 128 -2.91 -5.40 -1.76
N LEU A 129 -1.98 -6.27 -1.36
CA LEU A 129 -0.55 -5.99 -1.43
C LEU A 129 -0.13 -5.73 -2.88
N TRP A 130 -0.46 -6.64 -3.79
CA TRP A 130 -0.07 -6.50 -5.19
C TRP A 130 -0.81 -5.35 -5.90
N ALA A 131 -2.09 -5.15 -5.60
CA ALA A 131 -2.87 -4.04 -6.15
C ALA A 131 -2.33 -2.67 -5.70
N SER A 132 -1.91 -2.53 -4.44
CA SER A 132 -1.35 -1.27 -3.92
C SER A 132 0.05 -0.99 -4.47
N ILE A 133 0.90 -2.02 -4.64
CA ILE A 133 2.20 -1.90 -5.30
C ILE A 133 2.05 -1.39 -6.75
N ALA A 134 1.03 -1.85 -7.48
CA ALA A 134 0.82 -1.48 -8.89
C ALA A 134 0.58 0.02 -9.11
N ILE A 135 0.10 0.76 -8.10
CA ILE A 135 -0.18 2.20 -8.22
C ILE A 135 1.10 3.01 -8.44
N LEU A 136 2.20 2.67 -7.77
CA LEU A 136 3.44 3.46 -7.82
C LEU A 136 4.02 3.58 -9.24
N PRO A 137 4.31 2.49 -9.99
CA PRO A 137 4.86 2.61 -11.33
C PRO A 137 3.90 3.29 -12.30
N LEU A 138 2.59 3.03 -12.22
CA LEU A 138 1.58 3.70 -13.05
C LEU A 138 1.55 5.21 -12.78
N PHE A 139 1.59 5.61 -11.51
CA PHE A 139 1.62 7.01 -11.10
C PHE A 139 2.89 7.71 -11.57
N LEU A 140 4.06 7.08 -11.40
CA LEU A 140 5.34 7.63 -11.86
C LEU A 140 5.36 7.81 -13.37
N LEU A 141 4.91 6.81 -14.13
CA LEU A 141 4.86 6.86 -15.60
C LEU A 141 3.92 7.96 -16.09
N PHE A 142 2.69 8.01 -15.55
CA PHE A 142 1.73 9.06 -15.88
C PHE A 142 2.27 10.46 -15.54
N GLY A 143 2.83 10.63 -14.34
CA GLY A 143 3.37 11.90 -13.86
C GLY A 143 4.60 12.37 -14.66
N ALA A 144 5.48 11.46 -15.06
CA ALA A 144 6.65 11.76 -15.87
C ALA A 144 6.27 12.21 -17.29
N LEU A 145 5.36 11.49 -17.95
CA LEU A 145 4.87 11.85 -19.29
C LEU A 145 4.11 13.18 -19.30
N GLU A 146 3.30 13.43 -18.27
CA GLU A 146 2.59 14.70 -18.12
C GLU A 146 3.53 15.87 -17.86
N ARG A 147 4.56 15.71 -17.00
CA ARG A 147 5.59 16.75 -16.80
C ARG A 147 6.35 17.03 -18.09
N GLY A 148 6.77 15.99 -18.81
CA GLY A 148 7.45 16.11 -20.10
C GLY A 148 6.60 16.80 -21.17
N ARG A 149 5.28 16.59 -21.14
CA ARG A 149 4.33 17.31 -22.02
C ARG A 149 4.27 18.79 -21.71
N ARG A 150 4.18 19.17 -20.43
CA ARG A 150 4.11 20.58 -20.00
C ARG A 150 5.40 21.34 -20.29
N THR A 151 6.56 20.72 -20.06
CA THR A 151 7.86 21.35 -20.36
C THR A 151 8.08 21.53 -21.86
N ALA A 152 7.69 20.55 -22.69
CA ALA A 152 7.75 20.68 -24.14
C ALA A 152 6.83 21.80 -24.67
N ALA A 153 5.60 21.88 -24.16
CA ALA A 153 4.67 22.94 -24.51
C ALA A 153 5.18 24.34 -24.10
N GLY A 154 5.80 24.46 -22.92
CA GLY A 154 6.41 25.70 -22.46
C GLY A 154 7.61 26.16 -23.31
N ARG A 155 8.44 25.22 -23.79
CA ARG A 155 9.58 25.53 -24.70
C ARG A 155 9.12 25.97 -26.09
N ALA A 156 8.06 25.36 -26.62
CA ALA A 156 7.50 25.70 -27.92
C ALA A 156 6.86 27.10 -27.96
N PHE A 157 6.41 27.61 -26.81
CA PHE A 157 5.81 28.94 -26.69
C PHE A 157 6.84 30.08 -26.66
N THR A 158 8.12 29.82 -26.38
CA THR A 158 9.18 30.84 -26.42
C THR A 158 9.58 31.10 -27.88
N PRO A 159 9.07 32.14 -28.55
CA PRO A 159 9.34 32.33 -29.96
C PRO A 159 10.71 33.02 -30.03
N THR A 160 11.76 32.31 -30.42
CA THR A 160 12.93 32.97 -30.99
C THR A 160 12.55 33.40 -32.41
N VAL A 161 11.71 34.42 -32.53
CA VAL A 161 11.41 35.01 -33.84
C VAL A 161 12.67 35.77 -34.24
N LYS A 162 13.40 35.24 -35.23
CA LYS A 162 14.34 36.08 -35.96
C LYS A 162 13.52 37.13 -36.70
N GLU A 163 13.92 38.39 -36.58
CA GLU A 163 13.27 39.53 -37.21
C GLU A 163 13.11 39.24 -38.72
N GLY A 164 11.87 39.06 -39.19
CA GLY A 164 11.55 38.80 -40.61
C GLY A 164 11.12 37.38 -40.99
N GLU A 165 11.15 36.38 -40.09
CA GLU A 165 10.58 35.05 -40.38
C GLU A 165 9.09 34.98 -40.02
N GLU A 166 8.24 34.63 -40.99
CA GLU A 166 6.82 34.37 -40.78
C GLU A 166 6.64 33.16 -39.84
N ALA A 167 5.87 33.34 -38.76
CA ALA A 167 5.71 32.32 -37.74
C ALA A 167 5.20 30.99 -38.35
N PRO A 168 5.84 29.84 -38.06
CA PRO A 168 5.39 28.56 -38.60
C PRO A 168 3.93 28.31 -38.23
N LYS A 169 3.07 28.05 -39.22
CA LYS A 169 1.67 27.71 -38.97
C LYS A 169 1.60 26.45 -38.11
N PRO A 170 0.74 26.40 -37.08
CA PRO A 170 0.59 25.21 -36.25
C PRO A 170 0.18 24.02 -37.12
N ARG A 171 1.02 22.98 -37.16
CA ARG A 171 0.73 21.72 -37.84
C ARG A 171 -0.42 21.04 -37.08
N THR A 172 -1.61 21.01 -37.66
CA THR A 172 -2.82 20.47 -37.02
C THR A 172 -2.94 18.95 -37.13
N ASP A 173 -2.05 18.30 -37.88
CA ASP A 173 -2.10 16.89 -38.27
C ASP A 173 -0.95 16.05 -37.71
N ASP A 174 -0.25 16.49 -36.65
CA ASP A 174 0.89 15.75 -36.10
C ASP A 174 0.45 14.39 -35.47
N PRO A 175 0.77 13.24 -36.10
CA PRO A 175 0.39 11.92 -35.57
C PRO A 175 1.06 11.63 -34.21
N ALA A 176 2.21 12.25 -33.92
CA ALA A 176 2.88 12.10 -32.62
C ALA A 176 2.09 12.74 -31.47
N ALA A 177 1.40 13.87 -31.74
CA ALA A 177 0.52 14.52 -30.77
C ALA A 177 -0.70 13.65 -30.44
N THR A 178 -1.27 12.99 -31.45
CA THR A 178 -2.39 12.06 -31.29
C THR A 178 -1.98 10.83 -30.49
N GLY A 179 -0.85 10.20 -30.82
CA GLY A 179 -0.33 9.04 -30.10
C GLY A 179 -0.08 9.34 -28.61
N ARG A 180 0.50 10.49 -28.29
CA ARG A 180 0.71 10.91 -26.90
C ARG A 180 -0.60 11.07 -26.14
N ARG A 181 -1.66 11.61 -26.78
CA ARG A 181 -2.97 11.76 -26.15
C ARG A 181 -3.58 10.40 -25.81
N VAL A 182 -3.52 9.44 -26.74
CA VAL A 182 -4.01 8.08 -26.52
C VAL A 182 -3.27 7.41 -25.35
N VAL A 183 -1.93 7.49 -25.33
CA VAL A 183 -1.12 6.94 -24.23
C VAL A 183 -1.53 7.53 -22.87
N MET A 184 -1.71 8.84 -22.79
CA MET A 184 -2.13 9.50 -21.55
C MET A 184 -3.53 9.08 -21.10
N ILE A 185 -4.47 8.88 -22.04
CA ILE A 185 -5.81 8.37 -21.72
C ILE A 185 -5.72 6.95 -21.19
N VAL A 186 -4.98 6.07 -21.86
CA VAL A 186 -4.80 4.67 -21.44
C VAL A 186 -4.20 4.61 -20.05
N LEU A 187 -3.11 5.35 -19.78
CA LEU A 187 -2.50 5.38 -18.45
C LEU A 187 -3.44 5.95 -17.38
N GLY A 188 -4.22 6.98 -17.72
CA GLY A 188 -5.23 7.53 -16.82
C GLY A 188 -6.30 6.50 -16.47
N VAL A 189 -6.83 5.77 -17.46
CA VAL A 189 -7.79 4.69 -17.26
C VAL A 189 -7.20 3.57 -16.41
N LEU A 190 -5.96 3.17 -16.68
CA LEU A 190 -5.26 2.15 -15.88
C LEU A 190 -5.08 2.58 -14.42
N LEU A 191 -4.73 3.85 -14.15
CA LEU A 191 -4.60 4.33 -12.78
C LEU A 191 -5.96 4.39 -12.07
N ILE A 192 -7.02 4.80 -12.75
CA ILE A 192 -8.39 4.81 -12.21
C ILE A 192 -8.83 3.37 -11.91
N ALA A 193 -8.60 2.43 -12.82
CA ALA A 193 -8.92 1.01 -12.63
C ALA A 193 -8.15 0.41 -11.46
N ALA A 194 -6.85 0.70 -11.34
CA ALA A 194 -6.04 0.26 -10.22
C ALA A 194 -6.53 0.85 -8.88
N ALA A 195 -6.92 2.13 -8.86
CA ALA A 195 -7.49 2.77 -7.67
C ALA A 195 -8.83 2.13 -7.27
N ALA A 196 -9.70 1.85 -8.24
CA ALA A 196 -10.97 1.15 -8.01
C ALA A 196 -10.76 -0.28 -7.50
N ALA A 197 -9.77 -1.00 -8.04
CA ALA A 197 -9.41 -2.34 -7.57
C ALA A 197 -8.93 -2.30 -6.10
N ASN A 198 -8.08 -1.33 -5.74
CA ASN A 198 -7.66 -1.16 -4.34
C ASN A 198 -8.85 -0.86 -3.41
N ALA A 199 -9.78 0.01 -3.83
CA ALA A 199 -10.97 0.34 -3.07
C ALA A 199 -11.89 -0.88 -2.84
N TYR A 200 -12.08 -1.69 -3.89
CA TYR A 200 -12.86 -2.92 -3.81
C TYR A 200 -12.18 -3.96 -2.89
N ILE A 201 -10.90 -4.21 -3.08
CA ILE A 201 -10.16 -5.24 -2.34
C ILE A 201 -10.06 -4.87 -0.85
N VAL A 202 -9.81 -3.61 -0.49
CA VAL A 202 -9.77 -3.20 0.93
C VAL A 202 -11.14 -3.34 1.60
N PHE A 203 -12.21 -3.06 0.87
CA PHE A 203 -13.58 -3.29 1.34
C PHE A 203 -13.85 -4.78 1.57
N GLU A 204 -13.53 -5.64 0.60
CA GLU A 204 -13.74 -7.08 0.72
C GLU A 204 -12.86 -7.72 1.80
N SER A 205 -11.64 -7.23 2.00
CA SER A 205 -10.79 -7.64 3.13
C SER A 205 -11.49 -7.34 4.47
N GLY A 206 -12.07 -6.15 4.62
CA GLY A 206 -12.85 -5.80 5.81
C GLY A 206 -14.13 -6.64 5.97
N HIS A 207 -14.87 -6.87 4.88
CA HIS A 207 -16.10 -7.65 4.88
C HIS A 207 -15.87 -9.11 5.25
N THR A 208 -14.87 -9.75 4.64
CA THR A 208 -14.46 -11.13 4.99
C THR A 208 -13.96 -11.23 6.42
N GLY A 209 -13.22 -10.22 6.90
CA GLY A 209 -12.81 -10.11 8.31
C GLY A 209 -14.01 -10.05 9.26
N ALA A 210 -14.99 -9.20 8.96
CA ALA A 210 -16.22 -9.10 9.75
C ALA A 210 -17.02 -10.42 9.74
N LYS A 211 -17.06 -11.12 8.60
CA LYS A 211 -17.76 -12.42 8.51
C LYS A 211 -17.22 -13.48 9.47
N MET A 212 -15.89 -13.54 9.63
CA MET A 212 -15.27 -14.47 10.56
C MET A 212 -15.63 -14.21 12.02
N VAL A 213 -16.03 -12.99 12.38
CA VAL A 213 -16.41 -12.63 13.76
C VAL A 213 -17.92 -12.81 13.97
N TRP A 214 -18.74 -12.38 13.00
CA TRP A 214 -20.17 -12.17 13.21
C TRP A 214 -21.07 -13.23 12.59
N TYR A 215 -20.58 -14.04 11.63
CA TYR A 215 -21.38 -15.07 10.96
C TYR A 215 -20.91 -16.50 11.29
N THR A 216 -20.34 -16.71 12.47
CA THR A 216 -19.85 -18.01 12.99
C THR A 216 -20.96 -18.96 13.45
N GLY A 217 -22.13 -18.96 12.78
CA GLY A 217 -23.27 -19.78 13.14
C GLY A 217 -24.20 -20.08 11.97
N SER A 218 -23.77 -20.97 11.07
CA SER A 218 -24.66 -21.79 10.22
C SER A 218 -23.93 -23.04 9.78
#